data_AF-A0A5N5Z7N4-F1
#
_entry.id   AF-A0A5N5Z7N4-F1
#
_cell.length_a   1.000
_cell.length_b   1.000
_cell.length_c   1.000
_cell.angle_alpha   90.00
_cell.angle_beta   90.00
_cell.angle_gamma   90.00
#
_symmetry.space_group_name_H-M   'P 1'
#
loop_
_entity.id
_entity.type
_entity.pdbx_description
1 polymer ?
#
loop_
_entity_poly.entity_id
_entity_poly.type
_entity_poly.pdbx_seq_one_letter_code
_entity_poly.pdbx_strand_id
1 'polypeptide(L)'
;MDLKDANKHLELIGTSILSIEGIKYVAVVNDKENNNPNDYALEIGYNKDVLKILSKDLSNNNNILFQNPILDIISKKSQQLVSSRFKDGSDLDKLEGIQFKGSSGFFNYQKGDVLREGDWVSHYRSGLDYGTLGAVIKLKNYPNDYFFISNWHVIMNSLGKLNDKIENYTTKQAIGSLFWGVNNDYYDMAIAKIDLPSFTYKGSVVNSIMKYKDIYINMDLNIYGNAKTNAIYSKNAHIKIDSNGKIYKNQILTKNISVSGDSGSIVMNKQRDSIVGLLYAGDENEFSIMSHLHKVLSNKILSYTYTNSLGYTVKMPAIEFDYIILK
;
A
#
# COMPACT_ATOMS: atom_id res chain seq x y z
N MET A 1 15.84 -18.27 -11.49
CA MET A 1 14.56 -18.67 -12.13
C MET A 1 14.10 -17.57 -13.07
N ASP A 2 13.18 -17.85 -14.02
CA ASP A 2 12.52 -16.74 -14.73
C ASP A 2 11.57 -15.96 -13.78
N LEU A 3 11.14 -14.76 -14.20
CA LEU A 3 10.29 -13.90 -13.37
C LEU A 3 8.95 -14.55 -13.02
N LYS A 4 8.36 -15.33 -13.93
CA LYS A 4 7.05 -15.96 -13.75
C LYS A 4 7.14 -17.10 -12.73
N ASP A 5 8.20 -17.90 -12.81
CA ASP A 5 8.48 -18.97 -11.86
C ASP A 5 8.86 -18.41 -10.49
N ALA A 6 9.67 -17.35 -10.40
CA ALA A 6 9.96 -16.70 -9.12
C ALA A 6 8.69 -16.17 -8.45
N ASN A 7 7.80 -15.49 -9.20
CA ASN A 7 6.49 -15.05 -8.69
C ASN A 7 5.61 -16.23 -8.25
N LYS A 8 5.59 -17.33 -9.01
CA LYS A 8 4.84 -18.54 -8.63
C LYS A 8 5.34 -19.13 -7.30
N HIS A 9 6.65 -19.18 -7.09
CA HIS A 9 7.21 -19.63 -5.82
C HIS A 9 6.86 -18.67 -4.67
N LEU A 10 6.94 -17.35 -4.86
CA LEU A 10 6.55 -16.37 -3.84
C LEU A 10 5.10 -16.57 -3.36
N GLU A 11 4.15 -16.74 -4.28
CA GLU A 11 2.75 -16.99 -3.90
C GLU A 11 2.54 -18.33 -3.17
N LEU A 12 3.31 -19.36 -3.52
CA LEU A 12 3.24 -20.67 -2.86
C LEU A 12 3.79 -20.66 -1.42
N ILE A 13 4.88 -19.95 -1.17
CA ILE A 13 5.68 -20.13 0.06
C ILE A 13 5.84 -18.85 0.90
N GLY A 14 5.66 -17.67 0.32
CA GLY A 14 5.98 -16.38 0.95
C GLY A 14 5.27 -16.14 2.28
N THR A 15 3.96 -16.39 2.33
CA THR A 15 3.18 -16.28 3.59
C THR A 15 3.62 -17.31 4.64
N SER A 16 4.01 -18.52 4.22
CA SER A 16 4.53 -19.55 5.14
C SER A 16 5.89 -19.16 5.72
N ILE A 17 6.79 -18.60 4.91
CA ILE A 17 8.07 -18.07 5.37
C ILE A 17 7.86 -16.88 6.33
N LEU A 18 6.94 -15.96 6.02
CA LEU A 18 6.61 -14.82 6.89
C LEU A 18 5.92 -15.21 8.21
N SER A 19 5.43 -16.45 8.34
CA SER A 19 4.95 -16.95 9.64
C SER A 19 6.08 -17.18 10.65
N ILE A 20 7.33 -17.30 10.20
CA ILE A 20 8.52 -17.43 11.05
C ILE A 20 8.79 -16.09 11.76
N GLU A 21 9.21 -16.16 13.03
CA GLU A 21 9.53 -14.97 13.82
C GLU A 21 10.75 -14.23 13.26
N GLY A 22 10.71 -12.90 13.32
CA GLY A 22 11.79 -12.01 12.86
C GLY A 22 11.99 -11.92 11.34
N ILE A 23 11.33 -12.74 10.50
CA ILE A 23 11.26 -12.50 9.06
C ILE A 23 10.36 -11.29 8.78
N LYS A 24 10.83 -10.38 7.93
CA LYS A 24 10.18 -9.10 7.57
C LYS A 24 9.60 -9.11 6.17
N TYR A 25 10.28 -9.71 5.20
CA TYR A 25 9.75 -9.82 3.84
C TYR A 25 10.24 -11.06 3.11
N VAL A 26 9.51 -11.42 2.05
CA VAL A 26 9.99 -12.28 0.97
C VAL A 26 9.71 -11.56 -0.35
N ALA A 27 10.72 -11.40 -1.19
CA ALA A 27 10.65 -10.56 -2.39
C ALA A 27 11.23 -11.26 -3.62
N VAL A 28 10.60 -11.07 -4.78
CA VAL A 28 11.20 -11.46 -6.07
C VAL A 28 12.20 -10.38 -6.50
N VAL A 29 13.48 -10.71 -6.52
CA VAL A 29 14.58 -9.79 -6.88
C VAL A 29 15.34 -10.30 -8.11
N ASN A 30 16.08 -9.42 -8.78
CA ASN A 30 17.08 -9.87 -9.76
C ASN A 30 18.18 -10.66 -9.03
N ASP A 31 18.54 -11.81 -9.56
CA ASP A 31 19.68 -12.60 -9.08
C ASP A 31 20.99 -11.86 -9.41
N LYS A 32 21.77 -11.54 -8.37
CA LYS A 32 23.02 -10.77 -8.49
C LYS A 32 24.22 -11.67 -8.79
N GLU A 33 24.11 -12.98 -8.58
CA GLU A 33 25.23 -13.92 -8.68
C GLU A 33 25.41 -14.42 -10.12
N ASN A 34 24.32 -14.58 -10.88
CA ASN A 34 24.34 -15.17 -12.22
C ASN A 34 24.65 -14.21 -13.39
N ASN A 35 24.94 -12.92 -13.13
CA ASN A 35 25.20 -11.88 -14.16
C ASN A 35 24.11 -11.75 -15.26
N ASN A 36 22.95 -12.38 -15.09
CA ASN A 36 21.88 -12.45 -16.07
C ASN A 36 20.71 -11.56 -15.61
N PRO A 37 20.38 -10.47 -16.32
CA PRO A 37 19.34 -9.54 -15.90
C PRO A 37 17.92 -10.12 -15.93
N ASN A 38 17.73 -11.29 -16.55
CA ASN A 38 16.47 -12.03 -16.61
C ASN A 38 16.43 -13.20 -15.61
N ASP A 39 17.43 -13.34 -14.74
CA ASP A 39 17.44 -14.33 -13.69
C ASP A 39 16.95 -13.72 -12.37
N TYR A 40 16.08 -14.45 -11.68
CA TYR A 40 15.35 -14.00 -10.52
C TYR A 40 15.42 -15.01 -9.38
N ALA A 41 15.53 -14.47 -8.17
CA ALA A 41 15.59 -15.22 -6.92
C ALA A 41 14.48 -14.77 -5.95
N LEU A 42 14.26 -15.57 -4.92
CA LEU A 42 13.50 -15.16 -3.74
C LEU A 42 14.47 -14.71 -2.65
N GLU A 43 14.44 -13.42 -2.33
CA GLU A 43 15.18 -12.87 -1.20
C GLU A 43 14.29 -12.85 0.05
N ILE A 44 14.88 -13.15 1.21
CA ILE A 44 14.19 -13.16 2.50
C ILE A 44 14.86 -12.12 3.39
N GLY A 45 14.13 -11.07 3.76
CA GLY A 45 14.59 -10.05 4.70
C GLY A 45 14.27 -10.46 6.14
N TYR A 46 15.23 -10.37 7.06
CA TYR A 46 15.09 -10.86 8.44
C TYR A 46 15.89 -10.03 9.46
N ASN A 47 15.45 -10.03 10.71
CA ASN A 47 16.20 -9.48 11.85
C ASN A 47 17.46 -10.30 12.14
N LYS A 48 18.57 -9.66 12.49
CA LYS A 48 19.87 -10.33 12.78
C LYS A 48 19.77 -11.48 13.79
N ASP A 49 18.85 -11.40 14.76
CA ASP A 49 18.64 -12.45 15.76
C ASP A 49 18.00 -13.73 15.22
N VAL A 50 17.33 -13.69 14.05
CA VAL A 50 16.78 -14.89 13.39
C VAL A 50 17.89 -15.90 13.07
N LEU A 51 19.09 -15.43 12.68
CA LEU A 51 20.22 -16.32 12.44
C LEU A 51 20.66 -17.07 13.71
N LYS A 52 20.50 -16.48 14.89
CA LYS A 52 20.79 -17.15 16.17
C LYS A 52 19.76 -18.25 16.47
N ILE A 53 18.49 -18.02 16.13
CA ILE A 53 17.41 -19.00 16.28
C ILE A 53 17.65 -20.17 15.31
N LEU A 54 17.80 -19.88 14.02
CA LEU A 54 18.02 -20.89 12.98
C LEU A 54 19.29 -21.71 13.20
N SER A 55 20.41 -21.08 13.60
CA SER A 55 21.66 -21.80 13.88
C SER A 55 21.57 -22.69 15.12
N LYS A 56 20.83 -22.28 16.16
CA LYS A 56 20.60 -23.10 17.35
C LYS A 56 19.78 -24.35 17.02
N ASP A 57 18.72 -24.22 16.25
CA ASP A 57 17.88 -25.35 15.81
C ASP A 57 18.64 -26.30 14.86
N LEU A 58 19.54 -25.76 14.03
CA LEU A 58 20.44 -26.56 13.20
C LEU A 58 21.47 -27.33 14.06
N SER A 59 22.11 -26.68 15.03
CA SER A 59 23.14 -27.32 15.89
C SER A 59 22.59 -28.43 16.80
N ASN A 60 21.29 -28.43 17.08
CA ASN A 60 20.63 -29.46 17.89
C ASN A 60 20.19 -30.69 17.06
N ASN A 61 20.18 -30.59 15.72
CA ASN A 61 19.71 -31.64 14.81
C ASN A 61 20.85 -32.24 13.98
N ASN A 62 21.76 -32.96 14.66
CA ASN A 62 23.00 -33.55 14.11
C ASN A 62 22.85 -34.59 12.96
N ASN A 63 21.66 -34.77 12.37
CA ASN A 63 21.39 -35.81 11.36
C ASN A 63 20.66 -35.31 10.09
N ILE A 64 20.53 -33.99 9.89
CA ILE A 64 19.92 -33.44 8.67
C ILE A 64 21.01 -33.00 7.68
N LEU A 65 21.30 -33.88 6.71
CA LEU A 65 22.00 -33.53 5.47
C LEU A 65 21.41 -32.26 4.87
N PHE A 66 22.25 -31.39 4.29
CA PHE A 66 21.94 -30.05 3.74
C PHE A 66 20.76 -29.98 2.73
N GLN A 67 19.55 -30.22 3.20
CA GLN A 67 18.31 -29.73 2.62
C GLN A 67 17.93 -28.51 3.46
N ASN A 68 17.93 -27.35 2.82
CA ASN A 68 17.74 -26.06 3.45
C ASN A 68 16.50 -26.11 4.37
N PRO A 69 16.59 -25.88 5.70
CA PRO A 69 15.51 -26.19 6.66
C PRO A 69 14.22 -25.41 6.37
N ILE A 70 14.32 -24.28 5.67
CA ILE A 70 13.20 -23.52 5.15
C ILE A 70 12.39 -24.37 4.15
N LEU A 71 13.04 -25.11 3.24
CA LEU A 71 12.39 -26.02 2.30
C LEU A 71 11.67 -27.17 3.00
N ASP A 72 12.16 -27.63 4.15
CA ASP A 72 11.57 -28.76 4.89
C ASP A 72 10.34 -28.34 5.73
N ILE A 73 10.33 -27.09 6.20
CA ILE A 73 9.14 -26.43 6.77
C ILE A 73 8.10 -26.14 5.68
N ILE A 74 8.55 -25.77 4.48
CA ILE A 74 7.70 -25.53 3.31
C ILE A 74 7.10 -26.83 2.76
N SER A 75 7.88 -27.90 2.62
CA SER A 75 7.44 -29.17 2.03
C SER A 75 6.25 -29.77 2.78
N LYS A 76 6.26 -29.66 4.11
CA LYS A 76 5.17 -30.10 5.01
C LYS A 76 3.92 -29.20 4.99
N LYS A 77 4.03 -27.93 4.59
CA LYS A 77 2.91 -26.96 4.55
C LYS A 77 2.32 -26.70 3.15
N SER A 78 3.06 -26.98 2.07
CA SER A 78 2.74 -26.53 0.71
C SER A 78 1.85 -27.49 -0.11
N GLN A 79 1.55 -28.69 0.38
CA GLN A 79 0.87 -29.75 -0.40
C GLN A 79 -0.64 -29.54 -0.67
N GLN A 80 -1.22 -28.35 -0.46
CA GLN A 80 -2.68 -28.17 -0.60
C GLN A 80 -3.20 -26.89 -1.27
N LEU A 81 -2.34 -26.04 -1.86
CA LEU A 81 -2.80 -24.77 -2.46
C LEU A 81 -2.19 -24.49 -3.85
N VAL A 82 -2.84 -24.98 -4.91
CA VAL A 82 -2.74 -24.39 -6.25
C VAL A 82 -4.12 -24.37 -6.94
N SER A 83 -4.69 -23.18 -7.07
CA SER A 83 -5.51 -22.83 -8.23
C SER A 83 -5.16 -21.41 -8.70
N SER A 84 -5.27 -21.17 -10.00
CA SER A 84 -4.60 -20.07 -10.70
C SER A 84 -5.10 -18.68 -10.32
N ARG A 85 -4.19 -17.78 -9.92
CA ARG A 85 -4.46 -16.33 -9.74
C ARG A 85 -3.47 -15.41 -10.48
N PHE A 86 -3.24 -15.69 -11.76
CA PHE A 86 -2.70 -14.70 -12.72
C PHE A 86 -3.31 -14.90 -14.11
N LYS A 87 -4.64 -14.71 -14.20
CA LYS A 87 -5.41 -14.47 -15.43
C LYS A 87 -6.60 -13.57 -15.07
N ASP A 88 -6.33 -12.28 -14.98
CA ASP A 88 -7.30 -11.19 -14.78
C ASP A 88 -8.18 -11.30 -13.51
N GLY A 89 -9.06 -10.32 -13.30
CA GLY A 89 -9.78 -10.14 -12.03
C GLY A 89 -10.90 -11.16 -11.82
N SER A 90 -10.84 -11.93 -10.73
CA SER A 90 -12.03 -12.52 -10.07
C SER A 90 -12.56 -11.56 -9.00
N ASP A 91 -12.66 -10.30 -9.47
CA ASP A 91 -13.10 -9.01 -8.92
C ASP A 91 -13.48 -8.90 -7.42
N LEU A 92 -14.34 -7.94 -7.09
CA LEU A 92 -14.86 -7.69 -5.75
C LEU A 92 -16.04 -8.64 -5.45
N ASP A 93 -15.90 -9.91 -5.81
CA ASP A 93 -16.99 -10.87 -6.09
C ASP A 93 -17.66 -11.49 -4.83
N LYS A 94 -17.84 -10.71 -3.76
CA LYS A 94 -18.56 -11.13 -2.54
C LYS A 94 -19.52 -10.08 -1.98
N LEU A 95 -20.06 -9.22 -2.83
CA LEU A 95 -20.78 -8.01 -2.41
C LEU A 95 -22.29 -8.08 -2.71
N GLU A 96 -22.96 -9.03 -2.06
CA GLU A 96 -24.42 -9.08 -1.98
C GLU A 96 -24.95 -8.18 -0.84
N GLY A 97 -26.09 -7.51 -1.01
CA GLY A 97 -26.80 -6.83 0.10
C GLY A 97 -27.42 -5.45 -0.20
N ILE A 98 -28.74 -5.38 0.02
CA ILE A 98 -29.69 -4.28 -0.27
C ILE A 98 -30.26 -3.81 1.11
N GLN A 99 -30.62 -2.55 1.42
CA GLN A 99 -31.08 -1.42 0.60
C GLN A 99 -30.40 -0.06 0.96
N PHE A 100 -31.14 0.95 1.42
CA PHE A 100 -30.68 2.33 1.73
C PHE A 100 -31.15 2.85 3.11
N LYS A 101 -30.34 3.71 3.74
CA LYS A 101 -30.71 5.05 4.28
C LYS A 101 -29.45 5.71 4.88
N GLY A 102 -29.35 7.05 4.84
CA GLY A 102 -28.17 7.81 5.29
C GLY A 102 -28.52 9.09 6.04
N SER A 103 -27.56 9.99 6.22
CA SER A 103 -27.80 11.39 6.63
C SER A 103 -26.61 12.30 6.25
N SER A 104 -26.89 13.60 6.14
CA SER A 104 -25.93 14.68 5.87
C SER A 104 -25.71 15.56 7.10
N GLY A 105 -24.53 16.18 7.20
CA GLY A 105 -24.21 17.20 8.21
C GLY A 105 -23.50 18.40 7.57
N PHE A 106 -23.83 19.61 8.03
CA PHE A 106 -23.27 20.86 7.50
C PHE A 106 -22.14 21.40 8.40
N PHE A 107 -21.10 21.98 7.80
CA PHE A 107 -20.05 22.72 8.50
C PHE A 107 -19.70 24.02 7.74
N ASN A 108 -19.35 25.08 8.48
CA ASN A 108 -18.87 26.35 7.93
C ASN A 108 -17.34 26.44 8.08
N TYR A 109 -16.64 26.92 7.05
CA TYR A 109 -15.18 27.13 7.08
C TYR A 109 -14.78 28.50 6.52
N GLN A 110 -13.59 28.98 6.92
CA GLN A 110 -13.03 30.25 6.47
C GLN A 110 -12.44 30.17 5.05
N LYS A 111 -12.20 31.34 4.45
CA LYS A 111 -11.90 31.53 3.03
C LYS A 111 -10.42 31.87 2.85
N GLY A 112 -9.62 30.96 2.30
CA GLY A 112 -8.27 31.30 1.81
C GLY A 112 -7.26 30.17 1.65
N ASP A 113 -7.49 29.00 2.26
CA ASP A 113 -6.42 28.00 2.40
C ASP A 113 -6.08 27.25 1.11
N VAL A 114 -4.78 27.09 0.88
CA VAL A 114 -4.22 26.36 -0.27
C VAL A 114 -3.76 24.99 0.21
N LEU A 115 -4.64 24.00 0.05
CA LEU A 115 -4.31 22.59 0.23
C LEU A 115 -3.26 22.17 -0.81
N ARG A 116 -2.23 21.43 -0.37
CA ARG A 116 -1.12 20.95 -1.22
C ARG A 116 -0.87 19.47 -0.95
N GLU A 117 -0.43 18.77 -1.98
CA GLU A 117 0.18 17.45 -1.82
C GLU A 117 1.53 17.61 -1.12
N GLY A 118 1.89 16.63 -0.29
CA GLY A 118 2.96 16.80 0.69
C GLY A 118 2.50 17.45 2.01
N ASP A 119 1.32 18.08 2.08
CA ASP A 119 0.81 18.57 3.36
C ASP A 119 0.59 17.40 4.33
N TRP A 120 0.97 17.59 5.59
CA TRP A 120 0.75 16.60 6.62
C TRP A 120 -0.72 16.56 7.03
N VAL A 121 -1.29 15.35 7.10
CA VAL A 121 -2.68 15.08 7.42
C VAL A 121 -2.80 14.02 8.51
N SER A 122 -3.87 14.11 9.29
CA SER A 122 -4.19 13.16 10.37
C SER A 122 -5.69 12.98 10.53
N HIS A 123 -6.14 11.76 10.85
CA HIS A 123 -7.47 11.55 11.40
C HIS A 123 -7.61 12.28 12.74
N TYR A 124 -8.70 13.04 12.96
CA TYR A 124 -8.80 13.93 14.12
C TYR A 124 -8.73 13.22 15.50
N ARG A 125 -8.93 11.90 15.56
CA ARG A 125 -8.81 11.10 16.80
C ARG A 125 -7.46 10.38 16.96
N SER A 126 -6.55 10.40 15.97
CA SER A 126 -5.31 9.61 16.05
C SER A 126 -4.32 10.15 17.10
N GLY A 127 -4.38 11.45 17.40
CA GLY A 127 -3.53 12.12 18.38
C GLY A 127 -2.08 12.32 17.91
N LEU A 128 -1.43 11.23 17.48
CA LEU A 128 -0.04 11.18 17.03
C LEU A 128 0.15 10.57 15.63
N ASP A 129 -0.78 9.78 15.09
CA ASP A 129 -0.63 9.26 13.72
C ASP A 129 -0.87 10.36 12.70
N TYR A 130 0.16 10.69 11.93
CA TYR A 130 0.11 11.58 10.79
C TYR A 130 0.80 10.95 9.58
N GLY A 131 0.51 11.51 8.42
CA GLY A 131 1.13 11.14 7.15
C GLY A 131 0.92 12.25 6.15
N THR A 132 1.02 11.94 4.86
CA THR A 132 0.99 12.89 3.76
C THR A 132 -0.33 12.83 2.99
N LEU A 133 -0.82 13.99 2.57
CA LEU A 133 -1.80 14.11 1.49
C LEU A 133 -1.10 13.75 0.17
N GLY A 134 -1.43 12.58 -0.39
CA GLY A 134 -0.72 12.03 -1.54
C GLY A 134 -1.00 12.77 -2.84
N ALA A 135 -2.29 12.97 -3.14
CA ALA A 135 -2.77 13.73 -4.28
C ALA A 135 -4.23 14.12 -4.13
N VAL A 136 -4.65 15.19 -4.81
CA VAL A 136 -6.07 15.45 -5.07
C VAL A 136 -6.53 14.62 -6.27
N ILE A 137 -7.74 14.07 -6.17
CA ILE A 137 -8.32 13.15 -7.14
C ILE A 137 -9.75 13.58 -7.49
N LYS A 138 -10.19 13.22 -8.70
CA LYS A 138 -11.61 13.24 -9.10
C LYS A 138 -12.14 11.82 -9.24
N LEU A 139 -13.41 11.66 -8.86
CA LEU A 139 -14.17 10.43 -9.04
C LEU A 139 -15.31 10.69 -10.03
N LYS A 140 -15.45 9.86 -11.06
CA LYS A 140 -16.47 10.02 -12.13
C LYS A 140 -17.88 10.00 -11.57
N ASN A 141 -18.11 9.20 -10.54
CA ASN A 141 -19.41 9.08 -9.89
C ASN A 141 -19.70 10.16 -8.83
N TYR A 142 -18.75 11.08 -8.60
CA TYR A 142 -18.90 12.25 -7.74
C TYR A 142 -18.33 13.51 -8.41
N PRO A 143 -18.83 13.90 -9.60
CA PRO A 143 -18.16 14.89 -10.47
C PRO A 143 -18.05 16.29 -9.83
N ASN A 144 -18.98 16.65 -8.95
CA ASN A 144 -18.98 17.95 -8.27
C ASN A 144 -18.03 18.01 -7.07
N ASP A 145 -17.64 16.86 -6.52
CA ASP A 145 -16.81 16.77 -5.31
C ASP A 145 -15.34 16.62 -5.69
N TYR A 146 -14.44 17.06 -4.80
CA TYR A 146 -13.02 16.75 -4.87
C TYR A 146 -12.64 15.91 -3.65
N PHE A 147 -11.62 15.08 -3.82
CA PHE A 147 -11.15 14.18 -2.77
C PHE A 147 -9.63 14.22 -2.73
N PHE A 148 -9.03 13.69 -1.67
CA PHE A 148 -7.61 13.35 -1.66
C PHE A 148 -7.39 11.91 -1.20
N ILE A 149 -6.28 11.33 -1.67
CA ILE A 149 -5.81 9.99 -1.30
C ILE A 149 -4.71 10.08 -0.24
N SER A 150 -4.71 9.16 0.71
CA SER A 150 -3.63 8.89 1.66
C SER A 150 -3.70 7.42 2.10
N ASN A 151 -2.90 6.97 3.07
CA ASN A 151 -3.05 5.61 3.60
C ASN A 151 -4.26 5.47 4.51
N TRP A 152 -4.76 4.25 4.62
CA TRP A 152 -5.82 3.93 5.57
C TRP A 152 -5.31 4.13 7.00
N HIS A 153 -4.06 3.75 7.34
CA HIS A 153 -3.56 3.93 8.69
C HIS A 153 -3.42 5.40 9.12
N VAL A 154 -3.29 6.34 8.17
CA VAL A 154 -3.14 7.78 8.43
C VAL A 154 -4.49 8.46 8.65
N ILE A 155 -5.42 8.32 7.70
CA ILE A 155 -6.68 9.11 7.69
C ILE A 155 -7.92 8.30 8.07
N MET A 156 -7.82 6.98 8.29
CA MET A 156 -8.94 6.17 8.75
C MET A 156 -8.63 5.48 10.08
N ASN A 157 -7.55 4.71 10.15
CA ASN A 157 -7.16 3.84 11.27
C ASN A 157 -8.29 2.92 11.77
N SER A 158 -8.02 2.16 12.84
CA SER A 158 -8.95 1.15 13.36
C SER A 158 -10.22 1.74 14.01
N LEU A 159 -10.23 3.04 14.28
CA LEU A 159 -11.30 3.77 14.96
C LEU A 159 -12.15 4.64 14.01
N GLY A 160 -11.71 4.82 12.75
CA GLY A 160 -12.35 5.69 11.78
C GLY A 160 -13.75 5.25 11.38
N LYS A 161 -14.60 6.26 11.15
CA LYS A 161 -15.97 6.16 10.66
C LYS A 161 -16.15 7.12 9.48
N LEU A 162 -17.04 6.80 8.55
CA LEU A 162 -17.35 7.72 7.46
C LEU A 162 -17.85 9.06 8.00
N ASN A 163 -17.43 10.13 7.34
CA ASN A 163 -17.56 11.53 7.72
C ASN A 163 -16.76 11.96 8.97
N ASP A 164 -15.89 11.12 9.54
CA ASP A 164 -14.94 11.59 10.56
C ASP A 164 -14.01 12.65 9.97
N LYS A 165 -13.75 13.71 10.75
CA LYS A 165 -12.94 14.86 10.34
C LYS A 165 -11.50 14.47 10.03
N ILE A 166 -10.98 14.91 8.88
CA ILE A 166 -9.55 14.85 8.55
C ILE A 166 -8.98 16.27 8.66
N GLU A 167 -7.86 16.37 9.34
CA GLU A 167 -7.20 17.64 9.66
C GLU A 167 -5.86 17.75 8.94
N ASN A 168 -5.47 18.99 8.61
CA ASN A 168 -4.06 19.31 8.44
C ASN A 168 -3.38 19.11 9.81
N TYR A 169 -2.38 18.25 9.87
CA TYR A 169 -1.76 17.84 11.13
C TYR A 169 -1.05 19.00 11.84
N THR A 170 -0.54 19.99 11.11
CA THR A 170 0.18 21.15 11.66
C THR A 170 -0.78 22.21 12.18
N THR A 171 -1.82 22.56 11.43
CA THR A 171 -2.76 23.64 11.81
C THR A 171 -3.98 23.17 12.60
N LYS A 172 -4.25 21.86 12.65
CA LYS A 172 -5.47 21.21 13.19
C LYS A 172 -6.78 21.69 12.55
N GLN A 173 -6.67 22.40 11.43
CA GLN A 173 -7.79 22.81 10.60
C GLN A 173 -8.39 21.60 9.89
N ALA A 174 -9.72 21.52 9.82
CA ALA A 174 -10.38 20.56 8.95
C ALA A 174 -10.09 20.89 7.49
N ILE A 175 -9.68 19.88 6.73
CA ILE A 175 -9.51 19.97 5.27
C ILE A 175 -10.54 19.10 4.54
N GLY A 176 -11.18 18.17 5.26
CA GLY A 176 -12.10 17.22 4.69
C GLY A 176 -12.64 16.22 5.69
N SER A 177 -13.31 15.19 5.16
CA SER A 177 -13.94 14.13 5.94
C SER A 177 -13.72 12.77 5.29
N LEU A 178 -13.56 11.72 6.12
CA LEU A 178 -13.29 10.36 5.65
C LEU A 178 -14.44 9.86 4.78
N PHE A 179 -14.14 9.48 3.53
CA PHE A 179 -15.13 9.13 2.53
C PHE A 179 -15.13 7.65 2.15
N TRP A 180 -13.95 7.03 2.10
CA TRP A 180 -13.76 5.64 1.67
C TRP A 180 -12.43 5.10 2.20
N GLY A 181 -12.31 3.80 2.45
CA GLY A 181 -11.01 3.22 2.83
C GLY A 181 -10.94 1.70 2.84
N VAL A 182 -9.83 1.17 2.32
CA VAL A 182 -9.52 -0.26 2.26
C VAL A 182 -8.24 -0.57 3.03
N ASN A 183 -8.28 -1.63 3.83
CA ASN A 183 -7.13 -2.15 4.56
C ASN A 183 -7.11 -3.67 4.52
N ASN A 184 -6.58 -4.26 3.45
CA ASN A 184 -6.55 -5.70 3.22
C ASN A 184 -5.11 -6.19 2.92
N ASP A 185 -4.94 -7.43 2.48
CA ASP A 185 -3.63 -7.99 2.13
C ASP A 185 -2.89 -7.23 1.01
N TYR A 186 -3.55 -6.35 0.25
CA TYR A 186 -2.95 -5.71 -0.94
C TYR A 186 -2.86 -4.19 -0.84
N TYR A 187 -3.69 -3.58 0.01
CA TYR A 187 -3.87 -2.14 0.08
C TYR A 187 -3.96 -1.63 1.51
N ASP A 188 -3.28 -0.51 1.75
CA ASP A 188 -3.42 0.39 2.89
C ASP A 188 -3.71 1.79 2.34
N MET A 189 -4.99 2.06 2.06
CA MET A 189 -5.42 3.22 1.28
C MET A 189 -6.77 3.75 1.76
N ALA A 190 -6.87 5.07 1.92
CA ALA A 190 -8.13 5.75 2.18
C ALA A 190 -8.25 7.02 1.34
N ILE A 191 -9.48 7.50 1.24
CA ILE A 191 -9.88 8.68 0.50
C ILE A 191 -10.72 9.55 1.44
N ALA A 192 -10.43 10.84 1.48
CA ALA A 192 -11.26 11.84 2.15
C ALA A 192 -11.86 12.80 1.12
N LYS A 193 -13.12 13.20 1.34
CA LYS A 193 -13.76 14.28 0.60
C LYS A 193 -13.20 15.61 1.11
N ILE A 194 -12.90 16.54 0.20
CA ILE A 194 -12.46 17.89 0.57
C ILE A 194 -13.71 18.73 0.88
N ASP A 195 -13.78 19.24 2.10
CA ASP A 195 -14.92 20.01 2.62
C ASP A 195 -14.62 21.53 2.70
N LEU A 196 -13.53 21.98 2.08
CA LEU A 196 -13.16 23.38 1.99
C LEU A 196 -14.08 24.12 0.98
N PRO A 197 -14.87 25.13 1.42
CA PRO A 197 -15.90 25.78 0.60
C PRO A 197 -15.31 26.61 -0.56
N SER A 198 -14.03 26.99 -0.46
CA SER A 198 -13.26 27.53 -1.56
C SER A 198 -11.79 27.15 -1.36
N PHE A 199 -11.32 26.13 -2.07
CA PHE A 199 -9.89 25.84 -2.20
C PHE A 199 -9.46 26.04 -3.66
N THR A 200 -8.25 26.55 -3.88
CA THR A 200 -7.67 26.64 -5.22
C THR A 200 -6.57 25.61 -5.33
N TYR A 201 -6.82 24.54 -6.09
CA TYR A 201 -5.76 23.61 -6.46
C TYR A 201 -5.01 24.13 -7.68
N LYS A 202 -3.68 24.19 -7.59
CA LYS A 202 -2.80 24.51 -8.70
C LYS A 202 -1.91 23.30 -8.92
N GLY A 203 -2.18 22.55 -9.98
CA GLY A 203 -1.34 21.44 -10.40
C GLY A 203 -1.69 20.91 -11.78
N SER A 204 -0.79 20.09 -12.29
CA SER A 204 -0.91 19.35 -13.54
C SER A 204 -1.82 18.13 -13.36
N VAL A 205 -2.68 17.88 -14.34
CA VAL A 205 -3.47 16.64 -14.38
C VAL A 205 -2.58 15.49 -14.82
N VAL A 206 -2.49 14.43 -14.02
CA VAL A 206 -1.70 13.22 -14.32
C VAL A 206 -2.66 12.06 -14.57
N ASN A 207 -2.80 11.73 -15.86
CA ASN A 207 -3.66 10.64 -16.35
C ASN A 207 -2.89 9.32 -16.60
N SER A 208 -1.56 9.33 -16.50
CA SER A 208 -0.74 8.13 -16.67
C SER A 208 -0.49 7.44 -15.33
N ILE A 209 -0.84 6.16 -15.28
CA ILE A 209 -0.59 5.28 -14.13
C ILE A 209 0.07 4.01 -14.68
N MET A 210 1.26 3.69 -14.19
CA MET A 210 2.05 2.56 -14.68
C MET A 210 1.40 1.24 -14.26
N LYS A 211 1.09 0.37 -15.23
CA LYS A 211 0.50 -0.95 -14.94
C LYS A 211 1.61 -1.89 -14.43
N TYR A 212 1.24 -2.95 -13.73
CA TYR A 212 2.19 -3.96 -13.20
C TYR A 212 3.21 -4.49 -14.23
N LYS A 213 2.78 -4.60 -15.49
CA LYS A 213 3.63 -5.07 -16.59
C LYS A 213 4.65 -4.02 -17.07
N ASP A 214 4.37 -2.73 -16.87
CA ASP A 214 5.16 -1.60 -17.38
C ASP A 214 6.24 -1.16 -16.38
N ILE A 215 6.11 -1.53 -15.09
CA ILE A 215 7.15 -1.38 -14.06
C ILE A 215 8.17 -2.53 -14.10
N TYR A 216 9.44 -2.22 -13.83
CA TYR A 216 10.55 -3.18 -13.84
C TYR A 216 11.53 -2.95 -12.69
N ILE A 217 12.28 -3.98 -12.29
CA ILE A 217 13.31 -3.88 -11.24
C ILE A 217 14.47 -3.02 -11.76
N ASN A 218 15.02 -2.17 -10.90
CA ASN A 218 15.94 -1.07 -11.22
C ASN A 218 15.32 0.15 -11.94
N MET A 219 13.98 0.27 -12.01
CA MET A 219 13.33 1.53 -12.40
C MET A 219 13.54 2.59 -11.31
N ASP A 220 14.10 3.75 -11.67
CA ASP A 220 14.21 4.91 -10.78
C ASP A 220 12.83 5.52 -10.47
N LEU A 221 12.54 5.67 -9.17
CA LEU A 221 11.33 6.31 -8.64
C LEU A 221 11.68 7.55 -7.81
N ASN A 222 10.70 8.44 -7.63
CA ASN A 222 10.74 9.53 -6.66
C ASN A 222 9.40 9.65 -5.92
N ILE A 223 9.45 10.06 -4.66
CA ILE A 223 8.25 10.53 -3.96
C ILE A 223 7.86 11.89 -4.55
N TYR A 224 6.56 12.16 -4.65
CA TYR A 224 6.06 13.47 -5.06
C TYR A 224 6.49 14.56 -4.05
N GLY A 225 6.87 15.74 -4.55
CA GLY A 225 7.42 16.81 -3.70
C GLY A 225 8.84 16.57 -3.14
N ASN A 226 9.38 15.35 -3.20
CA ASN A 226 10.73 15.03 -2.73
C ASN A 226 11.73 14.89 -3.89
N ALA A 227 13.00 15.25 -3.66
CA ALA A 227 14.10 15.09 -4.60
C ALA A 227 14.83 13.74 -4.46
N LYS A 228 14.62 13.01 -3.36
CA LYS A 228 15.23 11.69 -3.12
C LYS A 228 14.71 10.68 -4.17
N THR A 229 15.61 10.21 -5.02
CA THR A 229 15.36 9.18 -6.03
C THR A 229 16.05 7.88 -5.64
N ASN A 230 15.38 6.74 -5.84
CA ASN A 230 15.98 5.43 -5.69
C ASN A 230 15.21 4.39 -6.50
N ALA A 231 15.80 3.22 -6.72
CA ALA A 231 15.27 2.26 -7.69
C ALA A 231 14.34 1.20 -7.07
N ILE A 232 13.40 0.69 -7.89
CA ILE A 232 12.61 -0.52 -7.57
C ILE A 232 13.57 -1.67 -7.31
N TYR A 233 13.47 -2.23 -6.11
CA TYR A 233 14.23 -3.39 -5.67
C TYR A 233 13.47 -4.69 -5.94
N SER A 234 12.17 -4.68 -5.69
CA SER A 234 11.23 -5.72 -6.11
C SER A 234 9.89 -5.08 -6.50
N LYS A 235 9.26 -5.62 -7.54
CA LYS A 235 7.87 -5.27 -7.88
C LYS A 235 6.83 -6.28 -7.38
N ASN A 236 7.25 -7.35 -6.70
CA ASN A 236 6.36 -8.25 -5.98
C ASN A 236 7.09 -8.74 -4.72
N ALA A 237 6.79 -8.07 -3.62
CA ALA A 237 7.18 -8.49 -2.29
C ALA A 237 5.94 -8.81 -1.44
N HIS A 238 6.08 -9.81 -0.56
CA HIS A 238 5.22 -10.02 0.59
C HIS A 238 5.95 -9.44 1.81
N ILE A 239 5.32 -8.52 2.53
CA ILE A 239 5.89 -7.74 3.63
C ILE A 239 5.08 -7.96 4.90
N LYS A 240 5.73 -8.28 6.01
CA LYS A 240 5.14 -8.38 7.35
C LYS A 240 5.39 -7.08 8.11
N ILE A 241 4.32 -6.42 8.57
CA ILE A 241 4.42 -5.23 9.42
C ILE A 241 4.20 -5.65 10.88
N ASP A 242 5.20 -5.37 11.72
CA ASP A 242 5.39 -6.01 13.02
C ASP A 242 4.27 -5.74 14.02
N SER A 243 3.68 -4.54 14.01
CA SER A 243 2.72 -4.09 15.04
C SER A 243 1.51 -5.01 15.23
N ASN A 244 1.10 -5.73 14.17
CA ASN A 244 0.00 -6.69 14.21
C ASN A 244 0.32 -8.01 13.50
N GLY A 245 1.59 -8.23 13.10
CA GLY A 245 2.00 -9.36 12.26
C GLY A 245 1.32 -9.42 10.88
N LYS A 246 0.68 -8.34 10.44
CA LYS A 246 -0.11 -8.30 9.19
C LYS A 246 0.82 -8.42 7.98
N ILE A 247 0.45 -9.30 7.05
CA ILE A 247 1.19 -9.50 5.79
C ILE A 247 0.47 -8.76 4.66
N TYR A 248 1.22 -7.88 3.99
CA TYR A 248 0.84 -7.25 2.73
C TYR A 248 1.54 -7.97 1.57
N LYS A 249 0.83 -8.32 0.52
CA LYS A 249 1.25 -9.14 -0.63
C LYS A 249 1.24 -8.30 -1.90
N ASN A 250 2.06 -8.66 -2.90
CA ASN A 250 2.22 -7.90 -4.13
C ASN A 250 2.38 -6.39 -3.84
N GLN A 251 3.43 -6.07 -3.09
CA GLN A 251 3.88 -4.70 -2.83
C GLN A 251 5.12 -4.40 -3.67
N ILE A 252 5.35 -3.12 -3.96
CA ILE A 252 6.62 -2.65 -4.53
C ILE A 252 7.54 -2.32 -3.36
N LEU A 253 8.73 -2.90 -3.39
CA LEU A 253 9.82 -2.65 -2.46
C LEU A 253 10.89 -1.85 -3.22
N THR A 254 11.33 -0.72 -2.67
CA THR A 254 12.46 0.06 -3.21
C THR A 254 13.55 0.12 -2.15
N LYS A 255 14.79 0.40 -2.58
CA LYS A 255 15.75 1.02 -1.66
C LYS A 255 15.14 2.30 -1.09
N ASN A 256 15.49 2.67 0.13
CA ASN A 256 14.83 3.75 0.85
C ASN A 256 14.77 5.07 0.01
N ILE A 257 13.54 5.55 -0.24
CA ILE A 257 13.17 6.87 -0.79
C ILE A 257 12.46 7.77 0.24
N SER A 258 12.04 7.21 1.37
CA SER A 258 11.16 7.84 2.36
C SER A 258 11.87 8.28 3.65
N VAL A 259 11.13 8.98 4.49
CA VAL A 259 11.36 9.19 5.93
C VAL A 259 10.04 9.00 6.70
N SER A 260 10.10 9.01 8.04
CA SER A 260 8.89 8.99 8.87
C SER A 260 7.97 10.18 8.55
N GLY A 261 6.66 9.92 8.41
CA GLY A 261 5.65 10.90 8.00
C GLY A 261 5.32 10.93 6.50
N ASP A 262 6.14 10.31 5.63
CA ASP A 262 5.86 10.27 4.19
C ASP A 262 4.69 9.32 3.82
N SER A 263 4.20 8.49 4.76
CA SER A 263 3.05 7.58 4.59
C SER A 263 1.87 8.28 3.93
N GLY A 264 1.45 7.82 2.75
CA GLY A 264 0.35 8.39 1.98
C GLY A 264 0.84 9.20 0.77
N SER A 265 2.14 9.43 0.65
CA SER A 265 2.72 10.10 -0.52
C SER A 265 2.56 9.27 -1.80
N ILE A 266 2.27 9.97 -2.90
CA ILE A 266 2.34 9.37 -4.24
C ILE A 266 3.79 9.19 -4.66
N VAL A 267 4.09 8.04 -5.26
CA VAL A 267 5.38 7.73 -5.86
C VAL A 267 5.22 7.68 -7.37
N MET A 268 6.12 8.36 -8.08
CA MET A 268 6.16 8.46 -9.54
C MET A 268 7.43 7.84 -10.11
N ASN A 269 7.45 7.61 -11.42
CA ASN A 269 8.69 7.40 -12.16
C ASN A 269 9.57 8.66 -12.16
N LYS A 270 10.87 8.50 -12.40
CA LYS A 270 11.87 9.59 -12.47
C LYS A 270 11.45 10.79 -13.34
N GLN A 271 10.73 10.54 -14.43
CA GLN A 271 10.25 11.56 -15.37
C GLN A 271 9.07 12.38 -14.82
N ARG A 272 8.44 11.93 -13.72
CA ARG A 272 7.25 12.51 -13.10
C ARG A 272 6.05 12.64 -14.05
N ASP A 273 5.98 11.77 -15.05
CA ASP A 273 4.86 11.68 -15.99
C ASP A 273 3.82 10.62 -15.59
N SER A 274 4.21 9.64 -14.76
CA SER A 274 3.40 8.46 -14.46
C SER A 274 3.43 8.06 -12.99
N ILE A 275 2.25 7.78 -12.43
CA ILE A 275 2.08 7.31 -11.05
C ILE A 275 2.41 5.81 -10.96
N VAL A 276 3.19 5.42 -9.96
CA VAL A 276 3.63 4.03 -9.73
C VAL A 276 2.95 3.41 -8.52
N GLY A 277 2.88 4.13 -7.39
CA GLY A 277 2.33 3.59 -6.15
C GLY A 277 2.01 4.61 -5.08
N LEU A 278 1.46 4.11 -3.97
CA LEU A 278 1.19 4.86 -2.74
C LEU A 278 2.13 4.34 -1.66
N LEU A 279 3.05 5.17 -1.18
CA LEU A 279 3.93 4.83 -0.07
C LEU A 279 3.09 4.57 1.19
N TYR A 280 3.40 3.52 1.95
CA TYR A 280 2.68 3.23 3.21
C TYR A 280 3.54 2.68 4.34
N ALA A 281 4.76 2.24 4.06
CA ALA A 281 5.71 1.81 5.07
C ALA A 281 7.14 1.98 4.55
N GLY A 282 8.10 1.83 5.46
CA GLY A 282 9.53 1.82 5.18
C GLY A 282 10.27 1.73 6.51
N ASP A 283 11.57 1.50 6.43
CA ASP A 283 12.47 1.77 7.55
C ASP A 283 13.31 3.02 7.23
N GLU A 284 13.97 3.58 8.25
CA GLU A 284 14.68 4.85 8.12
C GLU A 284 15.91 4.77 7.20
N ASN A 285 16.41 3.58 6.87
CA ASN A 285 17.74 3.37 6.29
C ASN A 285 17.75 2.55 4.99
N GLU A 286 17.07 1.40 4.95
CA GLU A 286 17.25 0.37 3.91
C GLU A 286 16.16 0.40 2.84
N PHE A 287 14.87 0.35 3.22
CA PHE A 287 13.77 0.13 2.29
C PHE A 287 12.57 1.08 2.45
N SER A 288 11.87 1.32 1.33
CA SER A 288 10.53 1.89 1.29
C SER A 288 9.56 0.92 0.61
N ILE A 289 8.30 0.95 1.04
CA ILE A 289 7.28 -0.03 0.68
C ILE A 289 6.01 0.71 0.24
N MET A 290 5.51 0.38 -0.95
CA MET A 290 4.36 1.05 -1.55
C MET A 290 3.38 0.07 -2.21
N SER A 291 2.09 0.37 -2.13
CA SER A 291 1.04 -0.40 -2.80
C SER A 291 0.89 0.02 -4.26
N HIS A 292 0.62 -0.94 -5.14
CA HIS A 292 0.41 -0.68 -6.57
C HIS A 292 -0.95 -0.02 -6.83
N LEU A 293 -0.95 1.24 -7.24
CA LEU A 293 -2.22 1.98 -7.44
C LEU A 293 -2.99 1.58 -8.70
N HIS A 294 -2.34 1.03 -9.74
CA HIS A 294 -2.96 0.84 -11.06
C HIS A 294 -4.28 0.06 -11.05
N LYS A 295 -4.47 -0.97 -10.22
CA LYS A 295 -5.74 -1.72 -10.18
C LYS A 295 -6.88 -0.92 -9.53
N VAL A 296 -6.58 -0.08 -8.55
CA VAL A 296 -7.59 0.74 -7.88
C VAL A 296 -7.98 1.93 -8.76
N LEU A 297 -7.00 2.54 -9.42
CA LEU A 297 -7.21 3.71 -10.26
C LEU A 297 -7.78 3.40 -11.66
N SER A 298 -7.55 2.20 -12.21
CA SER A 298 -8.04 1.84 -13.56
C SER A 298 -9.43 1.20 -13.58
N ASN A 299 -10.02 0.89 -12.42
CA ASN A 299 -11.25 0.11 -12.33
C ASN A 299 -12.33 0.82 -11.52
N LYS A 300 -13.59 0.49 -11.82
CA LYS A 300 -14.72 0.79 -10.94
C LYS A 300 -14.72 -0.17 -9.77
N ILE A 301 -14.56 0.36 -8.56
CA ILE A 301 -14.70 -0.40 -7.32
C ILE A 301 -16.16 -0.40 -6.91
N LEU A 302 -16.71 -1.60 -6.69
CA LEU A 302 -18.08 -1.80 -6.22
C LEU A 302 -18.22 -1.45 -4.72
N SER A 303 -19.43 -1.09 -4.29
CA SER A 303 -19.71 -0.75 -2.89
C SER A 303 -19.57 -1.97 -1.98
N TYR A 304 -18.79 -1.89 -0.91
CA TYR A 304 -18.56 -3.01 0.02
C TYR A 304 -18.87 -2.66 1.47
N THR A 305 -19.07 -3.69 2.28
CA THR A 305 -19.19 -3.54 3.74
C THR A 305 -17.82 -3.61 4.39
N TYR A 306 -17.54 -2.64 5.26
CA TYR A 306 -16.35 -2.59 6.09
C TYR A 306 -16.76 -2.60 7.57
N THR A 307 -16.07 -3.37 8.41
CA THR A 307 -16.27 -3.41 9.86
C THR A 307 -14.95 -3.08 10.55
N ASN A 308 -14.96 -2.11 11.46
CA ASN A 308 -13.78 -1.69 12.21
C ASN A 308 -13.57 -2.53 13.48
N SER A 309 -12.48 -2.31 14.22
CA SER A 309 -12.14 -3.12 15.41
C SER A 309 -13.13 -2.96 16.57
N LEU A 310 -13.97 -1.92 16.55
CA LEU A 310 -15.04 -1.68 17.52
C LEU A 310 -16.38 -2.32 17.09
N GLY A 311 -16.40 -3.10 16.01
CA GLY A 311 -17.62 -3.67 15.42
C GLY A 311 -18.48 -2.66 14.66
N TYR A 312 -18.04 -1.40 14.51
CA TYR A 312 -18.77 -0.42 13.70
C TYR A 312 -18.70 -0.82 12.23
N THR A 313 -19.87 -1.09 11.65
CA THR A 313 -20.04 -1.59 10.29
C THR A 313 -20.60 -0.48 9.40
N VAL A 314 -19.97 -0.25 8.25
CA VAL A 314 -20.34 0.80 7.30
C VAL A 314 -20.25 0.30 5.86
N LYS A 315 -21.16 0.76 4.99
CA LYS A 315 -21.10 0.48 3.56
C LYS A 315 -20.26 1.55 2.87
N MET A 316 -19.08 1.19 2.43
CA MET A 316 -18.23 2.02 1.58
C MET A 316 -18.93 2.24 0.23
N PRO A 317 -18.96 3.48 -0.29
CA PRO A 317 -19.53 3.75 -1.60
C PRO A 317 -18.75 3.04 -2.70
N ALA A 318 -19.41 2.78 -3.83
CA ALA A 318 -18.69 2.49 -5.06
C ALA A 318 -17.87 3.72 -5.46
N ILE A 319 -16.69 3.52 -6.05
CA ILE A 319 -15.85 4.61 -6.56
C ILE A 319 -15.32 4.26 -7.95
N GLU A 320 -15.21 5.25 -8.81
CA GLU A 320 -14.54 5.12 -10.11
C GLU A 320 -13.68 6.37 -10.31
N PHE A 321 -12.37 6.19 -10.48
CA PHE A 321 -11.44 7.30 -10.66
C PHE A 321 -11.61 7.94 -12.03
N ASP A 322 -11.55 9.27 -12.07
CA ASP A 322 -11.55 10.05 -13.31
C ASP A 322 -10.11 10.46 -13.67
N TYR A 323 -9.51 11.30 -12.84
CA TYR A 323 -8.13 11.74 -12.96
C TYR A 323 -7.50 12.11 -11.61
N ILE A 324 -6.18 12.20 -11.60
CA ILE A 324 -5.37 12.65 -10.46
C ILE A 324 -4.74 13.99 -10.82
N ILE A 325 -4.55 14.86 -9.83
CA ILE A 325 -3.94 16.17 -9.99
C ILE A 325 -2.73 16.26 -9.07
N LEU A 326 -1.59 16.75 -9.57
CA LEU A 326 -0.30 16.84 -8.88
C LEU A 326 0.39 18.17 -9.27
N LYS A 327 0.91 18.93 -8.31
CA LYS A 327 1.36 20.33 -8.41
C LYS A 327 2.59 20.63 -9.28
#